data_AF-A0A6P0Q218-F1
#
_entry.id   AF-A0A6P0Q218-F1
#
_cell.length_a   1.000
_cell.length_b   1.000
_cell.length_c   1.000
_cell.angle_alpha   90.00
_cell.angle_beta   90.00
_cell.angle_gamma   90.00
#
_symmetry.space_group_name_H-M   'P 1'
#
loop_
_entity.id
_entity.type
_entity.pdbx_description
1 polymer ?
#
loop_
_entity_poly.entity_id
_entity_poly.type
_entity_poly.pdbx_seq_one_letter_code
_entity_poly.pdbx_strand_id
1 'polypeptide(L)' 'MPKKIRVLKQMLRQAGFREIPGKGSHTNWIHPLYAGKLTVSGKDGNDAKP' A
#
# COMPACT_ATOMS: atom_id res chain seq x y z
N MET A 1 -18.95 2.83 0.73
CA MET A 1 -18.04 3.74 0.00
C MET A 1 -16.67 3.07 -0.09
N PRO A 2 -15.98 3.12 -1.25
CA PRO A 2 -14.65 2.52 -1.38
C PRO A 2 -13.66 3.14 -0.39
N LYS A 3 -12.76 2.33 0.17
CA LYS A 3 -11.70 2.83 1.06
C LYS A 3 -10.74 3.70 0.24
N LYS A 4 -10.18 4.76 0.82
CA LYS A 4 -9.11 5.54 0.17
C LYS A 4 -7.79 4.78 0.18
N ILE A 5 -6.92 5.03 -0.80
CA ILE A 5 -5.59 4.42 -0.86
C ILE A 5 -4.77 4.71 0.41
N ARG A 6 -4.87 5.93 0.98
CA ARG A 6 -4.20 6.26 2.25
C ARG A 6 -4.60 5.33 3.41
N VAL A 7 -5.84 4.85 3.42
CA VAL A 7 -6.35 3.94 4.46
C VAL A 7 -5.70 2.56 4.28
N LEU A 8 -5.56 2.08 3.04
CA LEU A 8 -4.86 0.82 2.78
C LEU A 8 -3.39 0.88 3.20
N LYS A 9 -2.70 1.96 2.87
CA LYS A 9 -1.31 2.18 3.31
C LYS A 9 -1.19 2.23 4.84
N GLN A 10 -2.16 2.84 5.52
CA GLN A 10 -2.17 2.87 6.98
C GLN A 10 -2.39 1.47 7.58
N MET A 11 -3.28 0.67 7.00
CA MET A 11 -3.47 -0.74 7.41
C MET A 11 -2.20 -1.56 7.23
N LEU A 12 -1.47 -1.36 6.12
CA LEU A 12 -0.18 -2.03 5.89
C LEU A 12 0.86 -1.64 6.94
N ARG A 13 0.96 -0.36 7.29
CA ARG A 13 1.86 0.10 8.38
C ARG A 13 1.50 -0.53 9.73
N GLN A 14 0.21 -0.59 10.06
CA GLN A 14 -0.28 -1.23 11.29
C GLN A 14 0.00 -2.74 11.32
N ALA A 15 -0.03 -3.40 10.16
CA ALA A 15 0.35 -4.79 9.99
C ALA A 15 1.88 -5.01 9.93
N GLY A 16 2.69 -3.97 10.15
CA GLY A 16 4.15 -4.06 10.20
C GLY A 16 4.85 -3.99 8.84
N PHE A 17 4.13 -3.77 7.73
CA PHE A 17 4.76 -3.64 6.42
C PHE A 17 5.53 -2.33 6.32
N ARG A 18 6.70 -2.38 5.67
CA ARG A 18 7.49 -1.21 5.30
C ARG A 18 7.29 -0.86 3.83
N GLU A 19 7.04 0.42 3.60
CA GLU A 19 6.99 1.00 2.26
C GLU A 19 8.40 1.15 1.70
N ILE A 20 8.60 0.76 0.43
CA ILE A 20 9.84 0.94 -0.33
C ILE A 20 9.52 1.71 -1.62
N PRO A 21 10.52 2.39 -2.23
CA PRO A 21 10.30 3.18 -3.43
C PRO A 21 9.60 2.38 -4.55
N GLY A 22 8.59 3.01 -5.15
CA GLY A 22 7.91 2.54 -6.35
C GLY A 22 8.07 3.53 -7.50
N LYS A 23 7.36 3.27 -8.61
CA LYS A 23 7.40 4.13 -9.80
C LYS A 23 6.07 4.88 -9.95
N GLY A 24 6.14 6.20 -10.14
CA GLY A 24 4.96 7.04 -10.32
C GLY A 24 4.07 7.03 -9.08
N SER A 25 2.78 6.71 -9.25
CA SER A 25 1.82 6.60 -8.15
C SER A 25 1.80 5.23 -7.47
N HIS A 26 2.72 4.33 -7.79
CA HIS A 26 2.80 3.01 -7.16
C HIS A 26 3.71 3.05 -5.95
N THR A 27 3.32 2.34 -4.91
CA THR A 27 4.13 2.12 -3.70
C THR A 27 4.30 0.63 -3.50
N ASN A 28 5.50 0.22 -3.11
CA ASN A 28 5.84 -1.17 -2.89
C ASN A 28 5.96 -1.41 -1.37
N TRP A 29 5.59 -2.58 -0.89
CA TRP A 29 5.53 -2.90 0.53
C TRP A 29 6.10 -4.29 0.80
N ILE A 30 6.92 -4.39 1.83
CA ILE A 30 7.58 -5.63 2.26
C ILE A 30 7.34 -5.90 3.75
N HIS A 31 7.35 -7.16 4.15
CA HIS A 31 7.25 -7.57 5.54
C HIS A 31 8.15 -8.79 5.80
N PRO A 32 8.87 -8.88 6.93
CA PRO A 32 9.79 -9.99 7.20
C PRO A 32 9.14 -11.39 7.12
N LEU A 33 7.86 -11.48 7.46
CA LEU A 33 7.07 -12.72 7.42
C LEU A 33 6.33 -12.95 6.10
N TYR A 34 6.50 -12.08 5.12
CA TYR A 34 5.88 -12.21 3.79
C TYR A 34 6.99 -12.24 2.74
N ALA A 35 7.18 -13.40 2.11
CA ALA A 35 8.27 -13.61 1.15
C ALA A 35 8.16 -12.75 -0.13
N GLY A 36 6.99 -12.14 -0.38
CA GLY A 36 6.73 -11.34 -1.57
C GLY A 36 6.82 -9.83 -1.35
N LYS A 37 6.45 -9.11 -2.41
CA LYS A 37 6.25 -7.66 -2.39
C LYS A 37 4.80 -7.35 -2.72
N LEU A 38 4.17 -6.51 -1.92
CA LEU A 38 2.84 -5.96 -2.21
C LEU A 38 3.00 -4.65 -2.97
N THR A 39 2.23 -4.47 -4.03
CA THR A 39 2.19 -3.21 -4.80
C THR A 39 0.84 -2.56 -4.61
N VAL A 40 0.82 -1.34 -4.10
CA VAL A 40 -0.39 -0.50 -4.01
C VAL A 40 -0.28 0.60 -5.06
N SER A 41 -1.23 0.63 -5.99
CA SER A 41 -1.32 1.64 -7.04
C SER A 41 -2.21 2.81 -6.63
N GLY A 42 -1.84 4.02 -7.06
CA GLY A 42 -2.64 5.22 -6.88
C GLY A 42 -2.13 6.18 -5.81
N LYS A 43 -2.57 7.44 -5.91
CA LYS A 43 -2.27 8.48 -4.93
C LYS A 43 -3.18 8.34 -3.71
N ASP A 44 -2.76 8.89 -2.58
CA ASP A 44 -3.44 8.76 -1.28
C ASP A 44 -4.91 9.17 -1.27
N GLY A 45 -5.30 10.16 -2.10
CA GLY A 45 -6.67 10.65 -2.23
C GLY A 45 -7.57 9.83 -3.17
N ASN A 46 -7.01 8.89 -3.94
CA ASN A 46 -7.78 8.03 -4.81
C ASN A 46 -8.59 7.02 -3.99
N ASP A 47 -9.74 6.61 -4.53
CA ASP A 47 -10.48 5.47 -4.05
C ASP A 47 -9.79 4.17 -4.47
N ALA A 48 -9.71 3.22 -3.54
CA ALA A 48 -9.31 1.86 -3.84
C ALA A 48 -10.38 1.20 -4.71
N LYS A 49 -9.92 0.43 -5.69
CA LYS A 49 -10.81 -0.41 -6.49
C LYS A 49 -11.24 -1.63 -5.65
N PRO A 50 -12.50 -2.06 -5.73
CA PRO A 50 -12.96 -3.31 -5.13
C PRO A 50 -12.26 -4.53 -5.74
#